data_AF-A0A3A9YJM1-F1
#
_entry.id   AF-A0A3A9YJM1-F1
#
_cell.length_a   1.000
_cell.length_b   1.000
_cell.length_c   1.000
_cell.angle_alpha   90.00
_cell.angle_beta   90.00
_cell.angle_gamma   90.00
#
_symmetry.space_group_name_H-M   'P 1'
#
loop_
_entity.id
_entity.type
_entity.pdbx_description
1 polymer ?
#
loop_
_entity_poly.entity_id
_entity_poly.type
_entity_poly.pdbx_seq_one_letter_code
_entity_poly.pdbx_strand_id
1 'polypeptide(L)'
;MKLINKFLVLGGLSIGLLFNSCTDDEKLPNPLEASDVETNGAYLKTISSSFVVDLFDIDGSGFEVTLEEHDALNDGSLIQDVDVYVRFTDNTVDEDGTTTPMDPDDDIDNSKDEILYETIPASAFSMNSNSQPEVTYQTTMPEVLTALGLINDNLDGADNFFVRFTLNLTDGNSYTTTNTGTNIVSQPVFNSPFEYQGSVVCVFDEPAFFTGTYMIETTVNGAFGSVFDETVEITVDENDPTKRRFDGDWNGFGLDRNYSFSLVCGKIIWDAAQSTGLQCPGGPIIALGTATTNTEFDTTFTDDNSFEINMTEDTSSCSGPAAGLVQVRFTRI
;
A
#
# COMPACT_ATOMS: atom_id res chain seq x y z
N MET A 1 -2.93 -34.01 -91.61
CA MET A 1 -3.87 -35.14 -91.43
C MET A 1 -4.04 -35.36 -89.92
N LYS A 2 -5.30 -35.39 -89.47
CA LYS A 2 -5.87 -35.92 -88.20
C LYS A 2 -5.08 -37.11 -87.59
N LEU A 3 -5.02 -37.48 -86.30
CA LEU A 3 -5.81 -37.29 -85.05
C LEU A 3 -4.91 -37.67 -83.84
N ILE A 4 -5.05 -37.02 -82.66
CA ILE A 4 -4.66 -37.51 -81.31
C ILE A 4 -5.66 -36.83 -80.32
N ASN A 5 -6.53 -37.50 -79.55
CA ASN A 5 -6.46 -38.44 -78.41
C ASN A 5 -6.48 -37.74 -77.02
N LYS A 6 -7.56 -38.02 -76.27
CA LYS A 6 -7.77 -38.10 -74.80
C LYS A 6 -7.47 -36.91 -73.84
N PHE A 7 -8.28 -36.94 -72.76
CA PHE A 7 -8.13 -36.39 -71.40
C PHE A 7 -8.71 -34.99 -71.06
N LEU A 8 -9.67 -35.04 -70.11
CA LEU A 8 -9.87 -34.23 -68.89
C LEU A 8 -10.08 -32.70 -68.98
N VAL A 9 -10.81 -32.19 -67.97
CA VAL A 9 -10.83 -30.81 -67.42
C VAL A 9 -12.10 -29.96 -67.68
N LEU A 10 -12.80 -29.73 -66.56
CA LEU A 10 -13.52 -28.55 -66.06
C LEU A 10 -14.59 -27.82 -66.91
N GLY A 11 -15.72 -27.53 -66.23
CA GLY A 11 -16.17 -26.14 -66.14
C GLY A 11 -17.68 -25.87 -66.25
N GLY A 12 -18.36 -25.78 -65.10
CA GLY A 12 -19.16 -24.57 -64.77
C GLY A 12 -20.66 -24.51 -65.10
N LEU A 13 -21.42 -24.27 -64.02
CA LEU A 13 -22.45 -23.22 -63.85
C LEU A 13 -23.95 -23.59 -63.97
N SER A 14 -24.62 -23.75 -62.82
CA SER A 14 -25.99 -23.26 -62.53
C SER A 14 -26.27 -23.44 -61.02
N ILE A 15 -26.19 -22.37 -60.21
CA ILE A 15 -27.32 -21.55 -59.68
C ILE A 15 -28.25 -22.32 -58.72
N GLY A 16 -28.23 -21.87 -57.46
CA GLY A 16 -29.36 -21.96 -56.54
C GLY A 16 -29.14 -22.84 -55.30
N LEU A 17 -28.61 -22.26 -54.21
CA LEU A 17 -28.89 -22.69 -52.84
C LEU A 17 -28.73 -21.49 -51.89
N LEU A 18 -29.85 -21.17 -51.26
CA LEU A 18 -30.06 -20.09 -50.31
C LEU A 18 -29.34 -20.43 -48.99
N PHE A 19 -28.40 -19.59 -48.56
CA PHE A 19 -27.96 -19.53 -47.17
C PHE A 19 -28.32 -18.15 -46.60
N ASN A 20 -29.53 -18.06 -46.06
CA ASN A 20 -29.83 -17.11 -45.00
C ASN A 20 -29.22 -17.69 -43.72
N SER A 21 -28.08 -17.16 -43.30
CA SER A 21 -27.76 -17.03 -41.89
C SER A 21 -26.88 -15.81 -41.73
N CYS A 22 -27.51 -14.64 -41.59
CA CYS A 22 -27.02 -13.72 -40.56
C CYS A 22 -27.09 -14.51 -39.27
N THR A 23 -25.95 -15.05 -38.83
CA THR A 23 -25.80 -15.26 -37.40
C THR A 23 -25.71 -13.87 -36.85
N ASP A 24 -26.74 -13.46 -36.11
CA ASP A 24 -26.68 -12.32 -35.22
C ASP A 24 -25.32 -12.40 -34.52
N ASP A 25 -24.50 -11.37 -34.71
CA ASP A 25 -23.42 -11.10 -33.77
C ASP A 25 -24.11 -11.14 -32.41
N GLU A 26 -23.75 -12.12 -31.57
CA GLU A 26 -24.03 -12.05 -30.15
C GLU A 26 -23.43 -10.71 -29.72
N LYS A 27 -24.29 -9.70 -29.65
CA LYS A 27 -23.95 -8.41 -29.10
C LYS A 27 -23.46 -8.75 -27.71
N LEU A 28 -22.14 -8.64 -27.52
CA LEU A 28 -21.56 -8.37 -26.21
C LEU A 28 -22.50 -7.37 -25.52
N PRO A 29 -22.79 -7.51 -24.22
CA PRO A 29 -23.65 -6.56 -23.52
C PRO A 29 -23.23 -5.17 -23.96
N ASN A 30 -24.17 -4.44 -24.57
CA ASN A 30 -23.85 -3.19 -25.25
C ASN A 30 -22.98 -2.37 -24.30
N PRO A 31 -21.76 -1.95 -24.68
CA PRO A 31 -20.97 -1.08 -23.82
C PRO A 31 -21.89 0.08 -23.42
N LEU A 32 -21.96 0.32 -22.11
CA LEU A 32 -22.78 1.39 -21.57
C LEU A 32 -22.19 2.68 -22.15
N GLU A 33 -22.88 3.31 -23.10
CA GLU A 33 -22.36 4.52 -23.74
C GLU A 33 -22.56 5.70 -22.79
N ALA A 34 -21.68 6.71 -22.84
CA ALA A 34 -21.77 7.88 -21.98
C ALA A 34 -23.16 8.54 -22.05
N SER A 35 -23.71 8.64 -23.26
CA SER A 35 -25.03 9.19 -23.51
C SER A 35 -26.17 8.43 -22.83
N ASP A 36 -26.05 7.11 -22.64
CA ASP A 36 -27.10 6.31 -21.99
C ASP A 36 -27.16 6.60 -20.48
N VAL A 37 -26.01 6.90 -19.88
CA VAL A 37 -25.87 7.30 -18.48
C VAL A 37 -26.30 8.74 -18.30
N GLU A 38 -25.78 9.66 -19.10
CA GLU A 38 -26.15 11.07 -19.05
C GLU A 38 -27.67 11.20 -19.20
N THR A 39 -28.31 10.52 -20.15
CA THR A 39 -29.78 10.62 -20.32
C THR A 39 -30.61 10.24 -19.08
N ASN A 40 -30.08 9.43 -18.15
CA ASN A 40 -30.84 8.90 -17.01
C ASN A 40 -30.13 9.04 -15.64
N GLY A 41 -28.97 9.71 -15.59
CA GLY A 41 -28.08 9.68 -14.44
C GLY A 41 -26.96 10.72 -14.51
N ALA A 42 -26.06 10.68 -13.52
CA ALA A 42 -24.89 11.55 -13.46
C ALA A 42 -23.68 10.81 -12.86
N TYR A 43 -22.48 11.32 -13.14
CA TYR A 43 -21.23 10.75 -12.61
C TYR A 43 -20.13 11.82 -12.45
N LEU A 44 -19.11 11.49 -11.66
CA LEU A 44 -17.93 12.33 -11.43
C LEU A 44 -16.71 11.67 -12.06
N LYS A 45 -16.36 12.11 -13.25
CA LYS A 45 -15.19 11.59 -13.95
C LYS A 45 -13.91 12.08 -13.30
N THR A 46 -13.04 11.13 -12.99
CA THR A 46 -11.69 11.42 -12.54
C THR A 46 -10.83 11.83 -13.72
N ILE A 47 -10.30 13.05 -13.69
CA ILE A 47 -9.33 13.55 -14.66
C ILE A 47 -7.91 13.22 -14.20
N SER A 48 -7.63 13.47 -12.92
CA SER A 48 -6.39 13.14 -12.24
C SER A 48 -6.64 12.94 -10.74
N SER A 49 -5.84 12.10 -10.10
CA SER A 49 -5.88 11.91 -8.66
C SER A 49 -4.48 11.58 -8.12
N SER A 50 -4.18 12.07 -6.93
CA SER A 50 -2.99 11.72 -6.14
C SER A 50 -3.40 11.53 -4.70
N PHE A 51 -3.02 10.41 -4.09
CA PHE A 51 -3.21 10.15 -2.68
C PHE A 51 -1.91 9.61 -2.11
N VAL A 52 -1.21 10.45 -1.36
CA VAL A 52 0.08 10.11 -0.75
C VAL A 52 -0.06 10.27 0.74
N VAL A 53 0.27 9.20 1.47
CA VAL A 53 0.33 9.21 2.93
C VAL A 53 1.65 8.59 3.33
N ASP A 54 2.67 9.44 3.50
CA ASP A 54 3.99 9.04 3.98
C ASP A 54 4.06 9.25 5.49
N LEU A 55 4.24 8.16 6.23
CA LEU A 55 4.32 8.18 7.70
C LEU A 55 5.48 9.04 8.21
N PHE A 56 6.54 9.19 7.40
CA PHE A 56 7.70 10.02 7.75
C PHE A 56 7.57 11.49 7.30
N ASP A 57 6.55 11.83 6.50
CA ASP A 57 6.22 13.19 6.07
C ASP A 57 4.70 13.39 6.00
N ILE A 58 4.04 13.30 7.16
CA ILE A 58 2.59 13.51 7.26
C ILE A 58 2.20 14.94 6.86
N ASP A 59 3.04 15.94 7.18
CA ASP A 59 2.79 17.34 6.84
C ASP A 59 2.85 17.60 5.33
N GLY A 60 3.71 16.89 4.59
CA GLY A 60 3.77 16.90 3.12
C GLY A 60 2.75 15.99 2.43
N SER A 61 2.02 15.17 3.19
CA SER A 61 1.06 14.19 2.68
C SER A 61 -0.34 14.77 2.47
N GLY A 62 -1.10 14.17 1.55
CA GLY A 62 -2.46 14.60 1.27
C GLY A 62 -3.13 13.90 0.11
N PHE A 63 -4.34 14.39 -0.19
CA PHE A 63 -5.17 13.93 -1.28
C PHE A 63 -5.53 15.09 -2.21
N GLU A 64 -5.38 14.86 -3.51
CA GLU A 64 -5.78 15.76 -4.58
C GLU A 64 -6.55 14.99 -5.65
N VAL A 65 -7.65 15.56 -6.12
CA VAL A 65 -8.40 15.01 -7.25
C VAL A 65 -9.02 16.12 -8.10
N THR A 66 -8.96 15.94 -9.42
CA THR A 66 -9.72 16.74 -10.38
C THR A 66 -10.90 15.93 -10.89
N LEU A 67 -12.10 16.46 -10.66
CA LEU A 67 -13.38 15.83 -10.99
C LEU A 67 -14.10 16.66 -12.05
N GLU A 68 -14.53 16.02 -13.12
CA GLU A 68 -15.40 16.56 -14.16
C GLU A 68 -16.80 15.97 -13.97
N GLU A 69 -17.81 16.81 -13.83
CA GLU A 69 -19.21 16.39 -13.66
C GLU A 69 -19.87 16.13 -15.02
N HIS A 70 -20.71 15.10 -15.08
CA HIS A 70 -21.50 14.75 -16.25
C HIS A 70 -22.92 14.40 -15.83
N ASP A 71 -23.91 15.04 -16.46
CA ASP A 71 -25.34 14.83 -16.22
C ASP A 71 -26.17 14.79 -17.51
N ALA A 72 -27.49 14.65 -17.35
CA ALA A 72 -28.46 14.62 -18.45
C ALA A 72 -28.55 15.90 -19.29
N LEU A 73 -28.18 17.05 -18.74
CA LEU A 73 -28.25 18.32 -19.43
C LEU A 73 -26.95 18.62 -20.19
N ASN A 74 -25.86 17.91 -19.89
CA ASN A 74 -24.55 18.03 -20.53
C ASN A 74 -23.98 19.46 -20.43
N ASP A 75 -24.43 20.20 -19.43
CA ASP A 75 -23.95 21.54 -19.10
C ASP A 75 -23.71 21.71 -17.59
N GLY A 76 -23.93 20.64 -16.82
CA GLY A 76 -23.78 20.59 -15.37
C GLY A 76 -24.72 21.49 -14.60
N SER A 77 -25.81 21.95 -15.22
CA SER A 77 -26.78 22.79 -14.53
C SER A 77 -27.57 22.03 -13.46
N LEU A 78 -27.45 20.69 -13.38
CA LEU A 78 -28.06 19.91 -12.32
C LEU A 78 -27.21 19.80 -11.05
N ILE A 79 -25.91 20.12 -11.09
CA ILE A 79 -25.07 20.01 -9.89
C ILE A 79 -25.58 20.93 -8.77
N GLN A 80 -25.83 20.35 -7.60
CA GLN A 80 -26.18 21.10 -6.39
C GLN A 80 -24.95 21.29 -5.52
N ASP A 81 -24.32 20.17 -5.15
CA ASP A 81 -23.12 20.09 -4.33
C ASP A 81 -22.49 18.69 -4.43
N VAL A 82 -21.26 18.57 -3.94
CA VAL A 82 -20.59 17.29 -3.75
C VAL A 82 -20.17 17.16 -2.30
N ASP A 83 -20.74 16.20 -1.58
CA ASP A 83 -20.32 15.87 -0.23
C ASP A 83 -19.05 15.03 -0.25
N VAL A 84 -18.08 15.40 0.58
CA VAL A 84 -16.82 14.71 0.78
C VAL A 84 -16.82 14.04 2.15
N TYR A 85 -16.61 12.73 2.14
CA TYR A 85 -16.54 11.90 3.32
C TYR A 85 -15.14 11.34 3.49
N VAL A 86 -14.69 11.21 4.74
CA VAL A 86 -13.40 10.60 5.06
C VAL A 86 -13.59 9.48 6.09
N ARG A 87 -12.80 8.42 5.96
CA ARG A 87 -12.71 7.32 6.93
C ARG A 87 -11.27 6.81 7.03
N PHE A 88 -10.98 6.10 8.12
CA PHE A 88 -9.70 5.47 8.37
C PHE A 88 -9.91 4.01 8.80
N THR A 89 -9.09 3.11 8.27
CA THR A 89 -9.07 1.70 8.65
C THR A 89 -7.65 1.34 9.05
N ASP A 90 -7.52 1.01 10.33
CA ASP A 90 -6.34 0.42 10.93
C ASP A 90 -6.26 -1.04 10.48
N ASN A 91 -5.17 -1.41 9.80
CA ASN A 91 -4.94 -2.79 9.34
C ASN A 91 -3.77 -3.44 10.08
N THR A 92 -3.27 -2.81 11.14
CA THR A 92 -2.12 -3.27 11.92
C THR A 92 -2.48 -3.78 13.30
N VAL A 93 -3.77 -3.75 13.67
CA VAL A 93 -4.31 -4.51 14.79
C VAL A 93 -3.85 -5.96 14.78
N ASP A 94 -3.15 -6.39 15.83
CA ASP A 94 -2.81 -7.81 16.00
C ASP A 94 -4.08 -8.58 16.39
N GLU A 95 -4.75 -9.15 15.38
CA GLU A 95 -5.96 -9.95 15.56
C GLU A 95 -5.59 -11.36 16.05
N ASP A 96 -4.95 -11.49 17.21
CA ASP A 96 -4.69 -12.79 17.82
C ASP A 96 -5.98 -13.43 18.38
N GLY A 97 -7.06 -12.65 18.51
CA GLY A 97 -8.37 -13.09 18.99
C GLY A 97 -8.32 -13.64 20.43
N THR A 98 -7.22 -13.45 21.15
CA THR A 98 -7.06 -13.87 22.53
C THR A 98 -6.79 -12.66 23.40
N THR A 99 -7.75 -12.33 24.27
CA THR A 99 -7.58 -11.32 25.32
C THR A 99 -6.62 -11.82 26.43
N THR A 100 -5.49 -12.44 26.07
CA THR A 100 -4.52 -12.87 27.07
C THR A 100 -3.80 -11.63 27.61
N PRO A 101 -3.72 -11.43 28.93
CA PRO A 101 -3.12 -10.22 29.52
C PRO A 101 -1.59 -10.12 29.40
N MET A 102 -1.00 -10.70 28.34
CA MET A 102 0.43 -10.91 28.22
C MET A 102 0.98 -10.67 26.82
N ASP A 103 0.18 -10.10 25.91
CA ASP A 103 0.71 -9.46 24.72
C ASP A 103 0.87 -7.95 24.98
N PRO A 104 2.10 -7.40 25.02
CA PRO A 104 2.31 -5.96 25.09
C PRO A 104 1.96 -5.25 23.77
N ASP A 105 1.68 -6.00 22.69
CA ASP A 105 1.38 -5.52 21.34
C ASP A 105 -0.13 -5.61 21.00
N ASP A 106 -1.03 -5.57 22.01
CA ASP A 106 -2.49 -5.38 21.84
C ASP A 106 -2.73 -3.97 21.26
N ASP A 107 -2.50 -3.84 19.96
CA ASP A 107 -2.63 -2.60 19.22
C ASP A 107 -4.10 -2.16 19.26
N ILE A 108 -4.29 -0.92 19.67
CA ILE A 108 -5.61 -0.35 19.84
C ILE A 108 -6.16 -0.10 18.45
N ASP A 109 -7.24 -0.79 18.06
CA ASP A 109 -7.94 -0.49 16.81
C ASP A 109 -8.31 1.00 16.73
N ASN A 110 -7.56 1.73 15.90
CA ASN A 110 -7.72 3.16 15.71
C ASN A 110 -8.68 3.49 14.57
N SER A 111 -9.32 2.50 13.95
CA SER A 111 -10.27 2.68 12.86
C SER A 111 -11.34 3.73 13.19
N LYS A 112 -11.66 4.56 12.20
CA LYS A 112 -12.66 5.61 12.31
C LYS A 112 -13.72 5.41 11.24
N ASP A 113 -14.97 5.30 11.72
CA ASP A 113 -16.15 5.33 10.87
C ASP A 113 -16.16 6.58 9.99
N GLU A 114 -16.85 6.46 8.86
CA GLU A 114 -16.98 7.55 7.91
C GLU A 114 -17.71 8.77 8.49
N ILE A 115 -17.13 9.94 8.27
CA ILE A 115 -17.71 11.24 8.64
C ILE A 115 -17.86 12.13 7.40
N LEU A 116 -18.86 13.02 7.42
CA LEU A 116 -18.91 14.14 6.47
C LEU A 116 -17.81 15.13 6.84
N TYR A 117 -16.83 15.28 5.95
CA TYR A 117 -15.69 16.17 6.14
C TYR A 117 -15.99 17.58 5.63
N GLU A 118 -16.50 17.68 4.40
CA GLU A 118 -16.79 18.95 3.73
C GLU A 118 -17.89 18.77 2.67
N THR A 119 -18.54 19.87 2.28
CA THR A 119 -19.45 19.92 1.12
C THR A 119 -18.92 20.96 0.12
N ILE A 120 -18.61 20.52 -1.09
CA ILE A 120 -18.18 21.37 -2.21
C ILE A 120 -19.43 21.94 -2.88
N PRO A 121 -19.70 23.26 -2.81
CA PRO A 121 -20.88 23.82 -3.45
C PRO A 121 -20.72 23.85 -4.98
N ALA A 122 -21.82 23.81 -5.73
CA ALA A 122 -21.82 24.00 -7.19
C ALA A 122 -21.04 25.25 -7.64
N SER A 123 -21.02 26.32 -6.84
CA SER A 123 -20.27 27.55 -7.13
C SER A 123 -18.75 27.40 -7.15
N ALA A 124 -18.20 26.28 -6.65
CA ALA A 124 -16.78 25.97 -6.70
C ALA A 124 -16.36 25.39 -8.06
N PHE A 125 -17.31 24.92 -8.87
CA PHE A 125 -17.04 24.34 -10.18
C PHE A 125 -16.88 25.43 -11.24
N SER A 126 -16.02 25.16 -12.22
CA SER A 126 -15.80 26.03 -13.38
C SER A 126 -15.88 25.23 -14.67
N MET A 127 -16.40 25.84 -15.74
CA MET A 127 -16.51 25.16 -17.04
C MET A 127 -15.14 24.97 -17.68
N ASN A 128 -14.79 23.74 -18.03
CA ASN A 128 -13.54 23.42 -18.72
C ASN A 128 -13.66 23.56 -20.26
N SER A 129 -12.61 23.18 -21.00
CA SER A 129 -12.60 23.28 -22.47
C SER A 129 -13.62 22.41 -23.18
N ASN A 130 -14.15 21.37 -22.51
CA ASN A 130 -15.18 20.49 -23.03
C ASN A 130 -16.59 20.98 -22.72
N SER A 131 -16.72 22.14 -22.06
CA SER A 131 -18.00 22.66 -21.55
C SER A 131 -18.63 21.74 -20.50
N GLN A 132 -17.81 21.11 -19.66
CA GLN A 132 -18.26 20.39 -18.46
C GLN A 132 -17.80 21.12 -17.19
N PRO A 133 -18.56 21.08 -16.09
CA PRO A 133 -18.10 21.61 -14.81
C PRO A 133 -16.96 20.77 -14.26
N GLU A 134 -15.91 21.44 -13.83
CA GLU A 134 -14.72 20.83 -13.27
C GLU A 134 -14.33 21.50 -11.95
N VAL A 135 -13.88 20.69 -11.00
CA VAL A 135 -13.29 21.15 -9.74
C VAL A 135 -12.02 20.37 -9.44
N THR A 136 -11.03 21.07 -8.89
CA THR A 136 -9.89 20.42 -8.23
C THR A 136 -10.09 20.53 -6.73
N TYR A 137 -10.24 19.38 -6.08
CA TYR A 137 -10.35 19.23 -4.63
C TYR A 137 -9.00 18.81 -4.05
N GLN A 138 -8.63 19.41 -2.91
CA GLN A 138 -7.40 19.11 -2.18
C GLN A 138 -7.69 19.10 -0.68
N THR A 139 -7.08 18.16 0.05
CA THR A 139 -7.00 18.17 1.51
C THR A 139 -5.67 17.62 1.98
N THR A 140 -5.19 18.11 3.12
CA THR A 140 -3.94 17.66 3.72
C THR A 140 -4.18 16.57 4.75
N MET A 141 -3.21 15.67 4.96
CA MET A 141 -3.35 14.64 6.00
C MET A 141 -3.51 15.22 7.42
N PRO A 142 -2.82 16.30 7.84
CA PRO A 142 -3.06 16.89 9.16
C PRO A 142 -4.50 17.34 9.41
N GLU A 143 -5.19 17.87 8.38
CA GLU A 143 -6.60 18.27 8.49
C GLU A 143 -7.52 17.04 8.60
N VAL A 144 -7.28 16.01 7.79
CA VAL A 144 -8.04 14.75 7.82
C VAL A 144 -7.88 14.05 9.16
N LEU A 145 -6.64 13.95 9.69
CA LEU A 145 -6.36 13.38 11.01
C LEU A 145 -7.11 14.14 12.11
N THR A 146 -7.07 15.47 12.07
CA THR A 146 -7.79 16.31 13.04
C THR A 146 -9.30 16.07 12.99
N ALA A 147 -9.88 15.95 11.79
CA ALA A 147 -11.31 15.70 11.62
C ALA A 147 -11.72 14.31 12.14
N LEU A 148 -10.86 13.31 11.94
CA LEU A 148 -11.06 11.93 12.41
C LEU A 148 -10.67 11.72 13.89
N GLY A 149 -10.09 12.73 14.54
CA GLY A 149 -9.62 12.65 15.93
C GLY A 149 -8.45 11.67 16.10
N LEU A 150 -7.56 11.62 15.11
CA LEU A 150 -6.34 10.82 15.08
C LEU A 150 -5.09 11.71 15.29
N ILE A 151 -4.02 11.09 15.75
CA ILE A 151 -2.66 11.65 15.78
C ILE A 151 -1.70 10.70 15.02
N ASN A 152 -0.48 11.16 14.74
CA ASN A 152 0.51 10.35 14.00
C ASN A 152 0.80 9.01 14.68
N ASP A 153 0.83 8.97 16.01
CA ASP A 153 1.04 7.76 16.82
C ASP A 153 -0.12 6.73 16.69
N ASN A 154 -1.21 7.07 16.00
CA ASN A 154 -2.30 6.14 15.69
C ASN A 154 -2.18 5.52 14.29
N LEU A 155 -1.10 5.80 13.58
CA LEU A 155 -0.90 5.35 12.21
C LEU A 155 0.30 4.39 12.15
N ASP A 156 0.10 3.28 11.46
CA ASP A 156 1.15 2.35 11.10
C ASP A 156 1.19 2.14 9.58
N GLY A 157 2.31 1.58 9.12
CA GLY A 157 2.43 1.20 7.72
C GLY A 157 1.37 0.17 7.33
N ALA A 158 0.78 0.35 6.14
CA ALA A 158 -0.33 -0.44 5.57
C ALA A 158 -1.75 -0.06 6.04
N ASP A 159 -1.90 0.90 6.95
CA ASP A 159 -3.19 1.52 7.23
C ASP A 159 -3.77 2.22 6.01
N ASN A 160 -5.08 2.46 6.01
CA ASN A 160 -5.77 3.01 4.86
C ASN A 160 -6.69 4.17 5.22
N PHE A 161 -6.50 5.29 4.53
CA PHE A 161 -7.46 6.37 4.46
C PHE A 161 -8.33 6.22 3.22
N PHE A 162 -9.58 6.66 3.33
CA PHE A 162 -10.49 6.70 2.21
C PHE A 162 -11.17 8.06 2.12
N VAL A 163 -11.30 8.57 0.90
CA VAL A 163 -12.05 9.78 0.57
C VAL A 163 -13.17 9.39 -0.39
N ARG A 164 -14.42 9.52 0.05
CA ARG A 164 -15.62 9.19 -0.73
C ARG A 164 -16.41 10.44 -1.08
N PHE A 165 -16.87 10.51 -2.31
CA PHE A 165 -17.69 11.57 -2.85
C PHE A 165 -19.14 11.12 -3.01
N THR A 166 -20.07 12.04 -2.74
CA THR A 166 -21.49 11.92 -3.13
C THR A 166 -21.84 13.13 -3.99
N LEU A 167 -22.18 12.88 -5.25
CA LEU A 167 -22.71 13.92 -6.15
C LEU A 167 -24.19 14.11 -5.84
N ASN A 168 -24.61 15.31 -5.43
CA ASN A 168 -26.00 15.66 -5.20
C ASN A 168 -26.50 16.59 -6.31
N LEU A 169 -27.65 16.27 -6.88
CA LEU A 169 -28.27 17.04 -7.95
C LEU A 169 -29.49 17.83 -7.45
N THR A 170 -29.79 18.92 -8.14
CA THR A 170 -30.92 19.82 -7.85
C THR A 170 -32.30 19.18 -8.02
N ASP A 171 -32.38 18.05 -8.72
CA ASP A 171 -33.60 17.26 -8.88
C ASP A 171 -33.85 16.27 -7.71
N GLY A 172 -32.92 16.22 -6.75
CA GLY A 172 -32.97 15.37 -5.55
C GLY A 172 -32.32 13.99 -5.71
N ASN A 173 -31.73 13.69 -6.86
CA ASN A 173 -30.93 12.48 -7.06
C ASN A 173 -29.52 12.63 -6.47
N SER A 174 -28.95 11.53 -5.99
CA SER A 174 -27.57 11.48 -5.50
C SER A 174 -26.84 10.25 -6.04
N TYR A 175 -25.55 10.38 -6.35
CA TYR A 175 -24.70 9.32 -6.89
C TYR A 175 -23.44 9.14 -6.06
N THR A 176 -23.13 7.89 -5.70
CA THR A 176 -21.95 7.51 -4.91
C THR A 176 -21.63 6.03 -5.12
N THR A 177 -20.65 5.48 -4.39
CA THR A 177 -20.22 4.07 -4.48
C THR A 177 -21.36 3.06 -4.28
N THR A 178 -22.36 3.37 -3.46
CA THR A 178 -23.45 2.44 -3.10
C THR A 178 -24.50 2.25 -4.19
N ASN A 179 -24.58 3.14 -5.17
CA ASN A 179 -25.53 3.08 -6.28
C ASN A 179 -24.87 3.19 -7.66
N THR A 180 -23.55 2.95 -7.73
CA THR A 180 -22.77 3.00 -8.97
C THR A 180 -22.39 1.60 -9.44
N GLY A 181 -22.67 1.29 -10.71
CA GLY A 181 -22.31 0.01 -11.32
C GLY A 181 -20.83 -0.05 -11.74
N THR A 182 -20.25 -1.26 -11.80
CA THR A 182 -18.83 -1.47 -12.12
C THR A 182 -18.39 -0.85 -13.46
N ASN A 183 -19.28 -0.75 -14.44
CA ASN A 183 -18.99 -0.09 -15.72
C ASN A 183 -18.66 1.40 -15.55
N ILE A 184 -19.39 2.10 -14.69
CA ILE A 184 -19.18 3.53 -14.40
C ILE A 184 -17.88 3.74 -13.63
N VAL A 185 -17.57 2.83 -12.70
CA VAL A 185 -16.35 2.86 -11.91
C VAL A 185 -15.11 2.69 -12.79
N SER A 186 -15.07 1.64 -13.62
CA SER A 186 -13.81 1.17 -14.20
C SER A 186 -13.60 1.47 -15.68
N GLN A 187 -14.66 1.78 -16.44
CA GLN A 187 -14.46 2.04 -17.87
C GLN A 187 -13.84 3.43 -18.06
N PRO A 188 -12.79 3.58 -18.90
CA PRO A 188 -12.09 4.86 -19.09
C PRO A 188 -12.97 6.03 -19.54
N VAL A 189 -14.11 5.75 -20.16
CA VAL A 189 -15.06 6.79 -20.60
C VAL A 189 -15.70 7.49 -19.39
N PHE A 190 -16.01 6.74 -18.33
CA PHE A 190 -16.64 7.23 -17.10
C PHE A 190 -15.61 7.55 -16.02
N ASN A 191 -14.70 6.60 -15.74
CA ASN A 191 -13.64 6.72 -14.74
C ASN A 191 -14.13 7.36 -13.42
N SER A 192 -15.25 6.88 -12.89
CA SER A 192 -15.97 7.53 -11.78
C SER A 192 -16.08 6.58 -10.58
N PRO A 193 -14.98 6.36 -9.83
CA PRO A 193 -14.96 5.43 -8.71
C PRO A 193 -15.72 5.93 -7.48
N PHE A 194 -15.96 7.24 -7.36
CA PHE A 194 -16.54 7.91 -6.19
C PHE A 194 -15.79 7.70 -4.86
N GLU A 195 -14.85 6.78 -4.74
CA GLU A 195 -14.01 6.58 -3.55
C GLU A 195 -12.55 6.38 -3.97
N TYR A 196 -11.65 6.98 -3.20
CA TYR A 196 -10.21 6.88 -3.37
C TYR A 196 -9.60 6.36 -2.07
N GLN A 197 -8.61 5.49 -2.19
CA GLN A 197 -7.88 4.91 -1.08
C GLN A 197 -6.43 5.39 -1.10
N GLY A 198 -5.94 5.83 0.06
CA GLY A 198 -4.55 6.19 0.30
C GLY A 198 -3.99 5.28 1.38
N SER A 199 -3.04 4.42 1.01
CA SER A 199 -2.34 3.57 1.98
C SER A 199 -1.21 4.36 2.65
N VAL A 200 -1.08 4.19 3.97
CA VAL A 200 0.06 4.68 4.73
C VAL A 200 1.29 3.88 4.31
N VAL A 201 2.29 4.58 3.78
CA VAL A 201 3.58 4.04 3.37
C VAL A 201 4.69 4.72 4.16
N CYS A 202 5.86 4.10 4.18
CA CYS A 202 7.01 4.59 4.94
C CYS A 202 8.16 4.78 3.96
N VAL A 203 8.25 5.96 3.36
CA VAL A 203 9.24 6.21 2.31
C VAL A 203 10.57 6.56 2.95
N PHE A 204 11.50 5.61 2.89
CA PHE A 204 12.82 5.80 3.49
C PHE A 204 13.81 6.38 2.46
N ASP A 205 14.15 7.67 2.57
CA ASP A 205 15.12 8.37 1.71
C ASP A 205 16.38 8.82 2.47
N GLU A 206 16.76 8.09 3.52
CA GLU A 206 17.89 8.45 4.39
C GLU A 206 18.99 7.37 4.39
N PRO A 207 19.70 7.18 3.26
CA PRO A 207 20.66 6.09 3.10
C PRO A 207 21.86 6.19 4.05
N ALA A 208 22.16 7.37 4.61
CA ALA A 208 23.24 7.55 5.58
C ALA A 208 22.85 7.17 7.00
N PHE A 209 21.55 7.12 7.32
CA PHE A 209 21.06 6.86 8.67
C PHE A 209 21.40 5.42 9.10
N PHE A 210 21.91 5.24 10.32
CA PHE A 210 22.48 3.98 10.81
C PHE A 210 23.57 3.38 9.90
N THR A 211 24.47 4.22 9.39
CA THR A 211 25.68 3.76 8.68
C THR A 211 26.95 4.33 9.32
N GLY A 212 28.07 3.66 9.06
CA GLY A 212 29.39 4.01 9.60
C GLY A 212 29.79 3.11 10.76
N THR A 213 30.70 3.60 11.60
CA THR A 213 31.33 2.80 12.65
C THR A 213 30.55 2.88 13.96
N TYR A 214 30.23 1.72 14.51
CA TYR A 214 29.52 1.58 15.78
C TYR A 214 30.24 0.60 16.70
N MET A 215 30.19 0.86 18.01
CA MET A 215 30.42 -0.16 19.03
C MET A 215 29.09 -0.89 19.23
N ILE A 216 29.08 -2.21 19.08
CA ILE A 216 27.94 -3.07 19.39
C ILE A 216 28.20 -3.80 20.71
N GLU A 217 27.25 -3.70 21.64
CA GLU A 217 27.32 -4.32 22.96
C GLU A 217 26.02 -5.03 23.32
N THR A 218 26.10 -6.17 23.99
CA THR A 218 24.91 -6.87 24.48
C THR A 218 24.37 -6.21 25.74
N THR A 219 23.12 -5.74 25.70
CA THR A 219 22.42 -5.14 26.85
C THR A 219 21.51 -6.12 27.56
N VAL A 220 20.96 -7.10 26.83
CA VAL A 220 20.18 -8.21 27.37
C VAL A 220 20.72 -9.52 26.80
N ASN A 221 21.15 -10.41 27.69
CA ASN A 221 21.72 -11.70 27.32
C ASN A 221 20.66 -12.69 26.84
N GLY A 222 21.04 -13.46 25.83
CA GLY A 222 20.22 -14.56 25.32
C GLY A 222 20.43 -15.88 26.05
N ALA A 223 19.94 -16.93 25.42
CA ALA A 223 20.16 -18.33 25.79
C ALA A 223 21.64 -18.71 25.93
N PHE A 224 22.53 -18.07 25.15
CA PHE A 224 23.97 -18.37 25.11
C PHE A 224 24.85 -17.29 25.75
N GLY A 225 24.26 -16.26 26.38
CA GLY A 225 24.98 -15.19 27.06
C GLY A 225 25.11 -13.92 26.23
N SER A 226 26.28 -13.28 26.30
CA SER A 226 26.58 -12.02 25.61
C SER A 226 27.00 -12.29 24.18
N VAL A 227 26.26 -11.76 23.21
CA VAL A 227 26.39 -12.09 21.79
C VAL A 227 27.40 -11.25 21.03
N PHE A 228 27.53 -9.97 21.35
CA PHE A 228 28.44 -9.04 20.71
C PHE A 228 29.04 -8.08 21.74
N ASP A 229 30.31 -7.73 21.52
CA ASP A 229 31.10 -6.75 22.28
C ASP A 229 32.29 -6.33 21.40
N GLU A 230 32.02 -5.59 20.33
CA GLU A 230 33.02 -5.26 19.31
C GLU A 230 32.69 -3.98 18.52
N THR A 231 33.64 -3.49 17.73
CA THR A 231 33.40 -2.43 16.75
C THR A 231 33.07 -3.01 15.39
N VAL A 232 31.96 -2.57 14.80
CA VAL A 232 31.48 -2.97 13.48
C VAL A 232 31.33 -1.77 12.55
N GLU A 233 31.38 -2.02 11.25
CA GLU A 233 31.04 -1.05 10.20
C GLU A 233 29.69 -1.43 9.60
N ILE A 234 28.70 -0.54 9.75
CA ILE A 234 27.36 -0.71 9.21
C ILE A 234 27.28 -0.05 7.84
N THR A 235 26.75 -0.78 6.85
CA THR A 235 26.56 -0.35 5.47
C THR A 235 25.12 -0.58 5.02
N VAL A 236 24.69 0.12 3.97
CA VAL A 236 23.38 -0.12 3.34
C VAL A 236 23.45 -1.38 2.48
N ASP A 237 22.37 -2.16 2.45
CA ASP A 237 22.21 -3.25 1.49
C ASP A 237 22.17 -2.71 0.06
N GLU A 238 22.92 -3.34 -0.85
CA GLU A 238 23.03 -2.89 -2.24
C GLU A 238 21.70 -2.96 -3.02
N ASN A 239 20.74 -3.78 -2.56
CA ASN A 239 19.46 -4.00 -3.23
C ASN A 239 18.26 -3.42 -2.47
N ASP A 240 18.47 -2.95 -1.24
CA ASP A 240 17.39 -2.51 -0.35
C ASP A 240 17.84 -1.32 0.54
N PRO A 241 17.40 -0.08 0.23
CA PRO A 241 17.81 1.10 0.98
C PRO A 241 17.31 1.11 2.44
N THR A 242 16.34 0.28 2.78
CA THR A 242 15.82 0.15 4.16
C THR A 242 16.65 -0.80 5.01
N LYS A 243 17.55 -1.58 4.40
CA LYS A 243 18.32 -2.62 5.06
C LYS A 243 19.74 -2.18 5.37
N ARG A 244 20.22 -2.61 6.52
CA ARG A 244 21.59 -2.40 7.00
C ARG A 244 22.30 -3.73 7.16
N ARG A 245 23.60 -3.74 6.91
CA ARG A 245 24.47 -4.91 7.00
C ARG A 245 25.75 -4.58 7.75
N PHE A 246 26.24 -5.54 8.52
CA PHE A 246 27.56 -5.47 9.16
C PHE A 246 28.14 -6.87 9.31
N ASP A 247 29.47 -6.98 9.37
CA ASP A 247 30.14 -8.21 9.75
C ASP A 247 30.36 -8.22 11.26
N GLY A 248 30.03 -9.33 11.94
CA GLY A 248 30.23 -9.49 13.38
C GLY A 248 30.47 -10.94 13.80
N ASP A 249 31.12 -11.11 14.95
CA ASP A 249 31.52 -12.39 15.54
C ASP A 249 30.61 -12.74 16.73
N TRP A 250 29.53 -13.45 16.43
CA TRP A 250 28.57 -13.85 17.46
C TRP A 250 29.23 -14.74 18.51
N ASN A 251 29.15 -14.32 19.78
CA ASN A 251 29.79 -14.90 20.96
C ASN A 251 31.33 -14.96 20.94
N GLY A 252 32.00 -14.25 20.03
CA GLY A 252 33.47 -14.12 20.05
C GLY A 252 34.24 -15.42 19.71
N PHE A 253 33.68 -16.29 18.86
CA PHE A 253 34.29 -17.57 18.47
C PHE A 253 35.23 -17.47 17.27
N GLY A 254 35.45 -16.27 16.73
CA GLY A 254 36.21 -16.00 15.52
C GLY A 254 35.47 -16.42 14.24
N LEU A 255 34.13 -16.40 14.26
CA LEU A 255 33.28 -16.80 13.14
C LEU A 255 32.43 -15.63 12.67
N ASP A 256 33.09 -14.69 11.99
CA ASP A 256 32.42 -13.52 11.42
C ASP A 256 31.32 -13.95 10.43
N ARG A 257 30.16 -13.34 10.59
CA ARG A 257 29.01 -13.46 9.71
C ARG A 257 28.53 -12.09 9.31
N ASN A 258 28.01 -12.00 8.10
CA ASN A 258 27.30 -10.81 7.66
C ASN A 258 25.88 -10.87 8.21
N TYR A 259 25.58 -9.97 9.14
CA TYR A 259 24.27 -9.80 9.73
C TYR A 259 23.55 -8.60 9.13
N SER A 260 22.22 -8.61 9.21
CA SER A 260 21.39 -7.55 8.68
C SER A 260 20.15 -7.26 9.52
N PHE A 261 19.67 -6.02 9.40
CA PHE A 261 18.42 -5.55 9.98
C PHE A 261 17.73 -4.57 9.03
N SER A 262 16.41 -4.50 9.09
CA SER A 262 15.57 -3.65 8.25
C SER A 262 14.93 -2.53 9.06
N LEU A 263 14.78 -1.37 8.43
CA LEU A 263 14.06 -0.21 8.95
C LEU A 263 12.68 -0.18 8.31
N VAL A 264 11.65 -0.49 9.09
CA VAL A 264 10.28 -0.62 8.57
C VAL A 264 9.36 0.21 9.44
N CYS A 265 8.85 1.32 8.89
CA CYS A 265 7.82 2.15 9.52
C CYS A 265 8.10 2.50 10.99
N GLY A 266 9.29 3.06 11.26
CA GLY A 266 9.71 3.44 12.61
C GLY A 266 10.27 2.30 13.47
N LYS A 267 10.20 1.04 13.01
CA LYS A 267 10.70 -0.14 13.72
C LYS A 267 12.03 -0.63 13.13
N ILE A 268 12.95 -1.07 13.99
CA ILE A 268 14.19 -1.76 13.62
C ILE A 268 13.95 -3.28 13.78
N ILE A 269 13.96 -3.99 12.66
CA ILE A 269 13.64 -5.41 12.59
C ILE A 269 14.91 -6.20 12.30
N TRP A 270 15.34 -7.05 13.23
CA TRP A 270 16.39 -8.01 12.94
C TRP A 270 15.90 -9.02 11.90
N ASP A 271 16.65 -9.21 10.81
CA ASP A 271 16.23 -10.12 9.74
C ASP A 271 16.17 -11.57 10.25
N ALA A 272 15.17 -12.32 9.78
CA ALA A 272 14.96 -13.70 10.22
C ALA A 272 16.04 -14.68 9.73
N ALA A 273 16.21 -15.77 10.49
CA ALA A 273 16.99 -16.95 10.11
C ALA A 273 18.48 -16.69 9.76
N GLN A 274 19.11 -15.74 10.45
CA GLN A 274 20.51 -15.41 10.27
C GLN A 274 21.41 -16.40 11.03
N SER A 275 22.17 -17.18 10.27
CA SER A 275 23.07 -18.22 10.79
C SER A 275 24.23 -17.62 11.58
N THR A 276 24.47 -18.12 12.80
CA THR A 276 25.69 -17.81 13.55
C THR A 276 26.88 -18.63 13.07
N GLY A 277 26.64 -19.68 12.28
CA GLY A 277 27.67 -20.63 11.87
C GLY A 277 28.09 -21.63 12.95
N LEU A 278 27.49 -21.56 14.14
CA LEU A 278 27.67 -22.52 15.22
C LEU A 278 26.45 -23.44 15.30
N GLN A 279 26.67 -24.66 15.79
CA GLN A 279 25.61 -25.63 16.00
C GLN A 279 25.85 -26.41 17.28
N CYS A 280 24.77 -26.87 17.88
CA CYS A 280 24.85 -27.81 18.98
C CYS A 280 25.22 -29.21 18.46
N PRO A 281 25.83 -30.07 19.30
CA PRO A 281 26.18 -31.43 18.89
C PRO A 281 24.97 -32.21 18.36
N GLY A 282 24.97 -32.52 17.06
CA GLY A 282 23.87 -33.22 16.39
C GLY A 282 22.58 -32.41 16.20
N GLY A 283 22.58 -31.12 16.54
CA GLY A 283 21.46 -30.19 16.36
C GLY A 283 21.58 -29.34 15.09
N PRO A 284 20.56 -28.51 14.80
CA PRO A 284 20.62 -27.53 13.72
C PRO A 284 21.64 -26.42 14.03
N ILE A 285 21.96 -25.63 13.01
CA ILE A 285 22.72 -24.39 13.16
C ILE A 285 21.90 -23.42 14.01
N ILE A 286 22.55 -22.78 14.97
CA ILE A 286 21.96 -21.73 15.80
C ILE A 286 21.70 -20.53 14.87
N ALA A 287 20.46 -20.09 14.84
CA ALA A 287 20.03 -18.96 14.01
C ALA A 287 19.42 -17.86 14.87
N LEU A 288 19.84 -16.63 14.59
CA LEU A 288 19.22 -15.41 15.10
C LEU A 288 18.02 -15.07 14.21
N GLY A 289 16.98 -14.51 14.79
CA GLY A 289 15.83 -14.09 14.01
C GLY A 289 15.11 -12.92 14.61
N THR A 290 13.99 -12.57 13.98
CA THR A 290 13.16 -11.43 14.37
C THR A 290 12.63 -11.61 15.79
N ALA A 291 12.65 -10.53 16.58
CA ALA A 291 11.99 -10.49 17.87
C ALA A 291 10.47 -10.37 17.68
N THR A 292 9.70 -10.77 18.69
CA THR A 292 8.26 -10.49 18.73
C THR A 292 8.02 -8.99 18.83
N THR A 293 8.74 -8.34 19.75
CA THR A 293 8.68 -6.88 19.96
C THR A 293 9.96 -6.24 19.42
N ASN A 294 9.83 -5.41 18.40
CA ASN A 294 10.95 -4.69 17.78
C ASN A 294 11.17 -3.34 18.47
N THR A 295 12.40 -2.82 18.38
CA THR A 295 12.74 -1.49 18.88
C THR A 295 12.35 -0.42 17.86
N GLU A 296 12.10 0.80 18.32
CA GLU A 296 11.84 1.94 17.46
C GLU A 296 13.12 2.72 17.13
N PHE A 297 13.09 3.49 16.04
CA PHE A 297 14.13 4.45 15.69
C PHE A 297 13.57 5.87 15.55
N ASP A 298 14.47 6.86 15.57
CA ASP A 298 14.10 8.26 15.33
C ASP A 298 13.62 8.46 13.88
N THR A 299 12.30 8.58 13.70
CA THR A 299 11.65 8.81 12.41
C THR A 299 11.86 10.22 11.86
N THR A 300 12.47 11.13 12.63
CA THR A 300 12.93 12.43 12.12
C THR A 300 14.31 12.35 11.47
N PHE A 301 14.97 11.18 11.57
CA PHE A 301 16.28 10.89 11.00
C PHE A 301 17.39 11.85 11.45
N THR A 302 17.27 12.39 12.65
CA THR A 302 18.21 13.38 13.19
C THR A 302 19.21 12.79 14.19
N ASP A 303 18.86 11.68 14.84
CA ASP A 303 19.72 11.01 15.82
C ASP A 303 19.94 9.53 15.47
N ASP A 304 21.15 9.23 14.99
CA ASP A 304 21.67 7.87 14.83
C ASP A 304 22.82 7.56 15.80
N ASN A 305 23.02 8.34 16.86
CA ASN A 305 24.20 8.18 17.74
C ASN A 305 24.15 6.91 18.58
N SER A 306 22.96 6.47 18.97
CA SER A 306 22.75 5.23 19.70
C SER A 306 21.38 4.65 19.39
N PHE A 307 21.32 3.35 19.14
CA PHE A 307 20.06 2.62 18.97
C PHE A 307 20.18 1.21 19.51
N GLU A 308 19.05 0.61 19.84
CA GLU A 308 18.97 -0.77 20.32
C GLU A 308 18.26 -1.63 19.28
N ILE A 309 18.61 -2.91 19.22
CA ILE A 309 17.90 -3.90 18.41
C ILE A 309 17.55 -5.10 19.29
N ASN A 310 16.29 -5.51 19.22
CA ASN A 310 15.82 -6.78 19.75
C ASN A 310 15.95 -7.88 18.68
N MET A 311 16.42 -9.06 19.09
CA MET A 311 16.46 -10.25 18.24
C MET A 311 16.12 -11.50 19.06
N THR A 312 15.65 -12.54 18.38
CA THR A 312 15.43 -13.86 18.98
C THR A 312 16.64 -14.76 18.72
N GLU A 313 17.20 -15.31 19.78
CA GLU A 313 18.29 -16.30 19.71
C GLU A 313 17.74 -17.73 19.71
N ASP A 314 18.42 -18.63 19.00
CA ASP A 314 18.07 -20.06 18.89
C ASP A 314 16.71 -20.36 18.23
N THR A 315 16.37 -19.61 17.19
CA THR A 315 15.09 -19.79 16.45
C THR A 315 14.95 -21.17 15.80
N SER A 316 16.06 -21.88 15.59
CA SER A 316 16.10 -23.24 15.06
C SER A 316 16.01 -24.33 16.14
N SER A 317 15.95 -23.95 17.42
CA SER A 317 15.86 -24.84 18.58
C SER A 317 16.97 -25.89 18.61
N CYS A 318 18.20 -25.43 18.91
CA CYS A 318 19.16 -26.31 19.56
C CYS A 318 18.51 -26.97 20.80
N SER A 319 18.91 -28.18 21.16
CA SER A 319 18.35 -28.95 22.30
C SER A 319 18.65 -28.34 23.69
N GLY A 320 18.73 -27.02 23.81
CA GLY A 320 19.04 -26.20 24.98
C GLY A 320 17.84 -25.37 25.46
N PRO A 321 18.07 -24.27 26.23
CA PRO A 321 16.99 -23.42 26.72
C PRO A 321 16.16 -22.85 25.55
N ALA A 322 14.88 -22.55 25.83
CA ALA A 322 13.97 -22.00 24.82
C ALA A 322 14.55 -20.70 24.21
N ALA A 323 14.10 -20.40 22.99
CA ALA A 323 14.49 -19.19 22.26
C ALA A 323 14.49 -17.96 23.18
N GLY A 324 15.61 -17.26 23.22
CA GLY A 324 15.85 -16.16 24.16
C GLY A 324 15.79 -14.82 23.44
N LEU A 325 15.10 -13.84 24.01
CA LEU A 325 15.23 -12.45 23.60
C LEU A 325 16.65 -11.99 23.92
N VAL A 326 17.32 -11.44 22.91
CA VAL A 326 18.61 -10.75 23.02
C VAL A 326 18.37 -9.30 22.64
N GLN A 327 19.02 -8.40 23.37
CA GLN A 327 19.07 -7.00 22.99
C GLN A 327 20.52 -6.55 22.87
N VAL A 328 20.81 -5.84 21.79
CA VAL A 328 22.11 -5.22 21.53
C VAL A 328 21.95 -3.72 21.37
N ARG A 329 22.95 -2.97 21.81
CA ARG A 329 23.03 -1.53 21.60
C ARG A 329 24.19 -1.22 20.65
N PHE A 330 23.92 -0.39 19.67
CA PHE A 330 24.91 0.22 18.82
C PHE A 330 25.17 1.65 19.30
N THR A 331 26.43 2.03 19.52
CA THR A 331 26.84 3.39 19.87
C THR A 331 27.86 3.88 18.86
N ARG A 332 27.58 5.02 18.21
CA ARG A 332 28.46 5.58 17.17
C ARG A 332 29.84 5.92 17.74
N ILE A 333 30.89 5.69 16.94
CA ILE A 333 32.30 6.00 17.26
C ILE A 333 32.80 7.15 16.40
#